data_AF-A0A520IPU1-F1
#
_entry.id   AF-A0A520IPU1-F1
#
_cell.length_a   1.000
_cell.length_b   1.000
_cell.length_c   1.000
_cell.angle_alpha   90.00
_cell.angle_beta   90.00
_cell.angle_gamma   90.00
#
_symmetry.space_group_name_H-M   'P 1'
#
loop_
_entity.id
_entity.type
_entity.pdbx_description
1 polymer ?
#
loop_
_entity_poly.entity_id
_entity_poly.type
_entity_poly.pdbx_seq_one_letter_code
_entity_poly.pdbx_strand_id
1 'polypeptide(L)'
;MRKIVLTIVASTVFAAHSGAQSVKIDSSYANWYYQQRLEYFQKMPPVKKAIIFLGNSITERGEWQEILSDSKFPVVNRGIGGDNSFGILARMDEVLRARPKAIFLMDGINDQFRKLPQEVSINNYRRIIRKIKAVSPKTRIYLESALPINETMTSEPYTKGRNALVPKLNKMLQELAKEEQVTYIDICPLF
;
A
#
# COMPACT_ATOMS: atom_id res chain seq x y z
N MET A 1 -48.63 54.62 39.13
CA MET A 1 -48.74 53.20 38.72
C MET A 1 -48.05 53.01 37.38
N ARG A 2 -46.95 52.27 37.31
CA ARG A 2 -46.37 51.73 36.06
C ARG A 2 -45.46 50.55 36.45
N LYS A 3 -45.90 49.33 36.16
CA LYS A 3 -45.09 48.12 36.28
C LYS A 3 -44.48 47.84 34.91
N ILE A 4 -43.16 47.85 34.82
CA ILE A 4 -42.40 47.45 33.63
C ILE A 4 -42.17 45.94 33.76
N VAL A 5 -42.67 45.16 32.81
CA VAL A 5 -42.40 43.72 32.70
C VAL A 5 -41.26 43.56 31.70
N LEU A 6 -40.13 43.03 32.16
CA LEU A 6 -38.95 42.75 31.35
C LEU A 6 -39.00 41.26 30.94
N THR A 7 -39.32 40.98 29.68
CA THR A 7 -39.31 39.62 29.14
C THR A 7 -37.92 39.30 28.61
N ILE A 8 -37.19 38.41 29.29
CA ILE A 8 -35.91 37.87 28.81
C ILE A 8 -36.22 36.68 27.90
N VAL A 9 -35.91 36.81 26.61
CA VAL A 9 -35.97 35.71 25.64
C VAL A 9 -34.62 35.01 25.67
N ALA A 10 -34.59 33.78 26.20
CA ALA A 10 -33.40 32.93 26.18
C ALA A 10 -33.33 32.16 24.86
N SER A 11 -32.41 32.55 23.99
CA SER A 11 -32.14 31.88 22.72
C SER A 11 -31.22 30.68 22.94
N THR A 12 -31.75 29.47 22.91
CA THR A 12 -30.94 28.23 22.92
C THR A 12 -30.32 28.00 21.53
N VAL A 13 -29.00 28.12 21.43
CA VAL A 13 -28.22 27.72 20.25
C VAL A 13 -28.04 26.20 20.28
N PHE A 14 -28.69 25.49 19.36
CA PHE A 14 -28.40 24.07 19.11
C PHE A 14 -27.17 23.95 18.22
N ALA A 15 -26.04 23.53 18.79
CA ALA A 15 -24.86 23.16 18.01
C ALA A 15 -25.06 21.75 17.41
N ALA A 16 -25.33 21.68 16.11
CA ALA A 16 -25.40 20.43 15.37
C ALA A 16 -24.02 19.76 15.35
N HIS A 17 -23.85 18.70 16.14
CA HIS A 17 -22.68 17.83 16.04
C HIS A 17 -22.85 16.93 14.82
N SER A 18 -22.19 17.29 13.71
CA SER A 18 -21.99 16.37 12.59
C SER A 18 -21.07 15.24 13.05
N GLY A 19 -21.64 14.09 13.42
CA GLY A 19 -20.88 12.89 13.72
C GLY A 19 -20.13 12.43 12.47
N ALA A 20 -18.82 12.66 12.43
CA ALA A 20 -17.95 12.08 11.40
C ALA A 20 -18.00 10.55 11.57
N GLN A 21 -18.69 9.86 10.66
CA GLN A 21 -18.75 8.41 10.66
C GLN A 21 -17.35 7.87 10.36
N SER A 22 -16.74 7.17 11.33
CA SER A 22 -15.43 6.57 11.17
C SER A 22 -15.48 5.50 10.08
N VAL A 23 -14.67 5.65 9.02
CA VAL A 23 -14.53 4.63 7.96
C VAL A 23 -14.01 3.35 8.59
N LYS A 24 -14.75 2.24 8.46
CA LYS A 24 -14.31 0.92 8.91
C LYS A 24 -13.09 0.48 8.09
N ILE A 25 -11.95 0.29 8.75
CA ILE A 25 -10.73 -0.20 8.11
C ILE A 25 -10.77 -1.72 8.02
N ASP A 26 -10.87 -2.24 6.80
CA ASP A 26 -10.65 -3.64 6.50
C ASP A 26 -9.15 -3.93 6.32
N SER A 27 -8.51 -4.38 7.38
CA SER A 27 -7.10 -4.77 7.38
C SER A 27 -6.89 -6.26 7.08
N SER A 28 -7.89 -6.97 6.54
CA SER A 28 -7.79 -8.40 6.28
C SER A 28 -6.88 -8.69 5.07
N TYR A 29 -5.92 -9.59 5.27
CA TYR A 29 -5.00 -10.07 4.23
C TYR A 29 -4.71 -11.57 4.33
N ALA A 30 -4.79 -12.13 5.54
CA ALA A 30 -4.33 -13.47 5.90
C ALA A 30 -5.29 -14.60 5.47
N ASN A 31 -5.64 -14.67 4.20
CA ASN A 31 -6.38 -15.80 3.63
C ASN A 31 -5.47 -17.03 3.41
N TRP A 32 -6.06 -18.17 3.03
CA TRP A 32 -5.31 -19.41 2.83
C TRP A 32 -4.18 -19.29 1.79
N TYR A 33 -4.40 -18.52 0.72
CA TYR A 33 -3.44 -18.33 -0.36
C TYR A 33 -2.22 -17.54 0.13
N TYR A 34 -2.47 -16.44 0.86
CA TYR A 34 -1.42 -15.65 1.50
C TYR A 34 -0.56 -16.53 2.42
N GLN A 35 -1.19 -17.35 3.26
CA GLN A 35 -0.46 -18.23 4.19
C GLN A 35 0.41 -19.24 3.45
N GLN A 36 -0.13 -19.90 2.41
CA GLN A 36 0.65 -20.85 1.61
C GLN A 36 1.84 -20.19 0.90
N ARG A 37 1.66 -19.00 0.33
CA ARG A 37 2.75 -18.26 -0.32
C ARG A 37 3.80 -17.81 0.68
N LEU A 38 3.40 -17.31 1.85
CA LEU A 38 4.33 -16.94 2.91
C LEU A 38 5.10 -18.17 3.42
N GLU A 39 4.45 -19.29 3.66
CA GLU A 39 5.10 -20.54 4.08
C GLU A 39 6.09 -21.03 3.01
N TYR A 40 5.71 -20.98 1.73
CA TYR A 40 6.61 -21.28 0.62
C TYR A 40 7.86 -20.39 0.66
N PHE A 41 7.71 -19.07 0.81
CA PHE A 41 8.85 -18.16 0.89
C PHE A 41 9.74 -18.44 2.11
N GLN A 42 9.15 -18.78 3.25
CA GLN A 42 9.87 -19.08 4.48
C GLN A 42 10.72 -20.36 4.39
N LYS A 43 10.29 -21.34 3.59
CA LYS A 43 11.01 -22.59 3.31
C LYS A 43 12.13 -22.43 2.29
N MET A 44 12.09 -21.38 1.46
CA MET A 44 13.16 -21.12 0.50
C MET A 44 14.42 -20.59 1.20
N PRO A 45 15.62 -20.99 0.74
CA PRO A 45 16.87 -20.49 1.31
C PRO A 45 16.98 -18.97 1.10
N PRO A 46 17.50 -18.20 2.09
CA PRO A 46 17.73 -16.78 1.93
C PRO A 46 18.70 -16.49 0.78
N VAL A 47 18.28 -15.70 -0.21
CA VAL A 47 19.12 -15.34 -1.36
C VAL A 47 19.85 -14.02 -1.07
N LYS A 48 21.16 -14.11 -0.82
CA LYS A 48 21.98 -12.92 -0.51
C LYS A 48 22.11 -12.01 -1.72
N LYS A 49 22.18 -10.69 -1.48
CA LYS A 49 22.33 -9.64 -2.51
C LYS A 49 21.23 -9.65 -3.58
N ALA A 50 20.09 -10.28 -3.32
CA ALA A 50 18.99 -10.34 -4.27
C ALA A 50 18.35 -8.98 -4.54
N ILE A 51 17.80 -8.82 -5.74
CA ILE A 51 16.79 -7.83 -6.08
C ILE A 51 15.43 -8.48 -5.81
N ILE A 52 14.65 -7.90 -4.90
CA ILE A 52 13.32 -8.40 -4.57
C ILE A 52 12.27 -7.54 -5.27
N PHE A 53 11.37 -8.19 -6.00
CA PHE A 53 10.10 -7.59 -6.42
C PHE A 53 9.04 -7.96 -5.38
N LEU A 54 8.53 -6.96 -4.67
CA LEU A 54 7.61 -7.09 -3.54
C LEU A 54 6.28 -6.43 -3.89
N GLY A 55 5.18 -7.17 -3.74
CA GLY A 55 3.86 -6.61 -4.04
C GLY A 55 2.75 -7.63 -3.99
N ASN A 56 1.70 -7.33 -4.75
CA ASN A 56 0.48 -8.14 -4.83
C ASN A 56 0.50 -9.11 -6.05
N SER A 57 -0.68 -9.43 -6.61
CA SER A 57 -0.85 -10.31 -7.76
C SER A 57 -0.13 -9.85 -9.02
N ILE A 58 0.02 -8.54 -9.24
CA ILE A 58 0.71 -8.01 -10.43
C ILE A 58 2.20 -8.39 -10.35
N THR A 59 2.80 -8.16 -9.19
CA THR A 59 4.17 -8.58 -8.92
C THR A 59 4.32 -10.10 -8.94
N GLU A 60 3.36 -10.83 -8.36
CA GLU A 60 3.42 -12.29 -8.29
C GLU A 60 3.49 -12.95 -9.67
N ARG A 61 2.70 -12.44 -10.63
CA ARG A 61 2.59 -13.02 -11.97
C ARG A 61 3.71 -12.58 -12.93
N GLY A 62 4.62 -11.73 -12.47
CA GLY A 62 5.83 -11.42 -13.22
C GLY A 62 6.82 -12.57 -13.16
N GLU A 63 7.20 -13.11 -14.31
CA GLU A 63 8.32 -14.05 -14.44
C GLU A 63 9.66 -13.29 -14.39
N TRP A 64 9.91 -12.60 -13.27
CA TRP A 64 11.00 -11.63 -13.14
C TRP A 64 12.38 -12.19 -13.45
N GLN A 65 12.60 -13.48 -13.20
CA GLN A 65 13.85 -14.17 -13.49
C GLN A 65 14.06 -14.39 -14.99
N GLU A 66 12.98 -14.52 -15.78
CA GLU A 66 13.04 -14.59 -17.23
C GLU A 66 13.15 -13.18 -17.83
N ILE A 67 12.33 -12.24 -17.35
CA ILE A 67 12.32 -10.84 -17.81
C ILE A 67 13.69 -10.18 -17.58
N LEU A 68 14.36 -10.52 -16.47
CA LEU A 68 15.67 -9.97 -16.09
C LEU A 68 16.75 -11.05 -16.06
N SER A 69 16.74 -11.94 -17.07
CA SER A 69 17.67 -13.07 -17.17
C SER A 69 19.16 -12.66 -17.23
N ASP A 70 19.44 -11.44 -17.71
CA ASP A 70 20.77 -10.85 -17.81
C ASP A 70 21.18 -10.06 -16.54
N SER A 71 20.34 -10.07 -15.50
CA SER A 71 20.62 -9.36 -14.25
C SER A 71 21.91 -9.88 -13.60
N LYS A 72 22.80 -8.93 -13.28
CA LYS A 72 24.01 -9.18 -12.50
C LYS A 72 23.76 -9.73 -11.09
N PHE A 73 22.55 -9.55 -10.55
CA PHE A 73 22.17 -9.98 -9.20
C PHE A 73 20.99 -10.94 -9.26
N PRO A 74 20.89 -11.92 -8.33
CA PRO A 74 19.72 -12.78 -8.26
C PRO A 74 18.42 -11.98 -8.15
N VAL A 75 17.41 -12.36 -8.91
CA VAL A 75 16.09 -11.74 -8.87
C VAL A 75 15.13 -12.69 -8.15
N VAL A 76 14.35 -12.15 -7.22
CA VAL A 76 13.45 -12.94 -6.37
C VAL A 76 12.07 -12.30 -6.36
N ASN A 77 11.07 -13.09 -6.75
CA ASN A 77 9.67 -12.71 -6.66
C ASN A 77 9.13 -12.93 -5.23
N ARG A 78 8.57 -11.87 -4.65
CA ARG A 78 7.86 -11.84 -3.36
C ARG A 78 6.46 -11.22 -3.50
N GLY A 79 5.85 -11.36 -4.67
CA GLY A 79 4.44 -11.05 -4.89
C GLY A 79 3.52 -12.10 -4.26
N ILE A 80 2.40 -11.65 -3.70
CA ILE A 80 1.31 -12.52 -3.23
C ILE A 80 -0.04 -12.00 -3.76
N GLY A 81 -0.79 -12.86 -4.41
CA GLY A 81 -2.11 -12.55 -4.96
C GLY A 81 -3.09 -12.07 -3.89
N GLY A 82 -3.73 -10.94 -4.17
CA GLY A 82 -4.68 -10.30 -3.24
C GLY A 82 -4.06 -9.65 -2.01
N ASP A 83 -2.72 -9.64 -1.89
CA ASP A 83 -2.00 -8.95 -0.81
C ASP A 83 -2.29 -7.45 -0.82
N ASN A 84 -2.17 -6.82 0.34
CA ASN A 84 -2.41 -5.39 0.54
C ASN A 84 -1.33 -4.82 1.47
N SER A 85 -1.39 -3.51 1.72
CA SER A 85 -0.34 -2.83 2.47
C SER A 85 -0.13 -3.40 3.89
N PHE A 86 -1.17 -3.99 4.51
CA PHE A 86 -1.07 -4.66 5.81
C PHE A 86 -0.35 -6.01 5.70
N GLY A 87 -0.70 -6.82 4.70
CA GLY A 87 -0.08 -8.13 4.50
C GLY A 87 1.38 -8.03 4.10
N ILE A 88 1.77 -7.05 3.27
CA ILE A 88 3.17 -6.76 2.99
C ILE A 88 3.91 -6.38 4.27
N LEU A 89 3.35 -5.45 5.05
CA LEU A 89 3.97 -5.02 6.31
C LEU A 89 4.17 -6.18 7.30
N ALA A 90 3.19 -7.09 7.38
CA ALA A 90 3.23 -8.24 8.29
C ALA A 90 4.34 -9.25 7.96
N ARG A 91 4.73 -9.39 6.69
CA ARG A 91 5.76 -10.35 6.24
C ARG A 91 7.15 -9.77 6.02
N MET A 92 7.39 -8.54 6.45
CA MET A 92 8.69 -7.89 6.23
C MET A 92 9.88 -8.62 6.87
N ASP A 93 9.68 -9.40 7.93
CA ASP A 93 10.78 -10.18 8.53
C ASP A 93 11.22 -11.34 7.63
N GLU A 94 10.31 -11.91 6.82
CA GLU A 94 10.69 -12.87 5.78
C GLU A 94 11.49 -12.18 4.67
N VAL A 95 10.96 -11.07 4.14
CA VAL A 95 11.58 -10.29 3.04
C VAL A 95 13.00 -9.82 3.40
N LEU A 96 13.20 -9.38 4.65
CA LEU A 96 14.46 -8.78 5.10
C LEU A 96 15.48 -9.79 5.64
N ARG A 97 15.12 -11.07 5.77
CA ARG A 97 15.97 -12.12 6.34
C ARG A 97 17.35 -12.19 5.67
N ALA A 98 17.41 -11.96 4.35
CA ALA A 98 18.65 -12.02 3.57
C ALA A 98 19.37 -10.68 3.38
N ARG A 99 18.83 -9.57 3.93
CA ARG A 99 19.31 -8.19 3.70
C ARG A 99 19.53 -7.91 2.20
N PRO A 100 18.44 -7.81 1.41
CA PRO A 100 18.51 -7.76 -0.05
C PRO A 100 19.28 -6.54 -0.54
N LYS A 101 19.77 -6.60 -1.79
CA LYS A 101 20.45 -5.47 -2.42
C LYS A 101 19.47 -4.34 -2.77
N ALA A 102 18.29 -4.71 -3.26
CA ALA A 102 17.25 -3.78 -3.64
C ALA A 102 15.86 -4.39 -3.42
N ILE A 103 14.88 -3.53 -3.14
CA ILE A 103 13.46 -3.87 -3.11
C ILE A 103 12.73 -2.91 -4.04
N PHE A 104 12.00 -3.48 -5.00
CA PHE A 104 10.99 -2.81 -5.81
C PHE A 104 9.63 -3.12 -5.19
N LEU A 105 8.89 -2.09 -4.76
CA LEU A 105 7.65 -2.21 -4.02
C LEU A 105 6.49 -1.59 -4.81
N MET A 106 5.56 -2.44 -5.23
CA MET A 106 4.31 -2.05 -5.90
C MET A 106 3.10 -2.68 -5.21
N ASP A 107 2.21 -1.83 -4.69
CA ASP A 107 0.97 -2.22 -4.03
C ASP A 107 -0.01 -1.03 -3.89
N GLY A 108 -1.13 -1.21 -3.20
CA GLY A 108 -2.10 -0.17 -2.86
C GLY A 108 -3.41 -0.28 -3.63
N ILE A 109 -3.43 -0.99 -4.76
CA ILE A 109 -4.67 -1.21 -5.53
C ILE A 109 -5.69 -2.06 -4.76
N ASN A 110 -5.20 -3.03 -3.98
CA ASN A 110 -6.04 -3.92 -3.18
C ASN A 110 -6.59 -3.24 -1.92
N ASP A 111 -5.85 -2.29 -1.34
CA ASP A 111 -6.35 -1.36 -0.32
C ASP A 111 -7.47 -0.49 -0.89
N GLN A 112 -7.30 -0.01 -2.14
CA GLN A 112 -8.28 0.81 -2.83
C GLN A 112 -9.57 0.03 -3.15
N PHE A 113 -9.47 -1.24 -3.54
CA PHE A 113 -10.62 -2.14 -3.72
C PHE A 113 -11.40 -2.37 -2.40
N ARG A 114 -10.71 -2.31 -1.26
CA ARG A 114 -11.32 -2.35 0.09
C ARG A 114 -11.87 -1.00 0.55
N LYS A 115 -11.83 0.02 -0.31
CA LYS A 115 -12.30 1.40 -0.03
C LYS A 115 -11.58 2.04 1.16
N LEU A 116 -10.33 1.66 1.39
CA LEU A 116 -9.53 2.27 2.45
C LEU A 116 -9.18 3.73 2.08
N PRO A 117 -9.14 4.64 3.06
CA PRO A 117 -8.50 5.94 2.88
C PRO A 117 -7.04 5.73 2.43
N GLN A 118 -6.58 6.47 1.44
CA GLN A 118 -5.23 6.29 0.88
C GLN A 118 -4.14 6.54 1.93
N GLU A 119 -4.43 7.38 2.91
CA GLU A 119 -3.57 7.68 4.05
C GLU A 119 -3.21 6.42 4.86
N VAL A 120 -4.10 5.42 4.90
CA VAL A 120 -3.83 4.12 5.54
C VAL A 120 -2.73 3.37 4.81
N SER A 121 -2.85 3.24 3.48
CA SER A 121 -1.84 2.59 2.63
C SER A 121 -0.50 3.32 2.73
N ILE A 122 -0.51 4.64 2.64
CA ILE A 122 0.69 5.49 2.74
C ILE A 122 1.37 5.33 4.11
N ASN A 123 0.60 5.22 5.20
CA ASN A 123 1.17 4.96 6.52
C ASN A 123 1.82 3.57 6.61
N ASN A 124 1.21 2.54 6.00
CA ASN A 124 1.81 1.21 5.96
C ASN A 124 3.08 1.19 5.10
N TYR A 125 3.10 1.86 3.94
CA TYR A 125 4.31 2.07 3.15
C TYR A 125 5.42 2.75 3.96
N ARG A 126 5.10 3.82 4.70
CA ARG A 126 6.06 4.50 5.57
C ARG A 126 6.66 3.54 6.61
N ARG A 127 5.83 2.70 7.24
CA ARG A 127 6.28 1.68 8.20
C ARG A 127 7.17 0.63 7.53
N ILE A 128 6.82 0.17 6.32
CA ILE A 128 7.64 -0.75 5.53
C ILE A 128 9.01 -0.14 5.24
N ILE A 129 9.06 1.08 4.69
CA ILE A 129 10.30 1.79 4.34
C ILE A 129 11.19 1.94 5.57
N ARG A 130 10.64 2.41 6.69
CA ARG A 130 11.39 2.60 7.94
C ARG A 130 11.91 1.27 8.50
N LYS A 131 11.13 0.18 8.40
CA LYS A 131 11.59 -1.15 8.80
C LYS A 131 12.74 -1.64 7.91
N ILE A 132 12.67 -1.43 6.59
CA ILE A 132 13.76 -1.77 5.66
C ILE A 132 15.03 -1.00 6.04
N LYS A 133 14.94 0.32 6.23
CA LYS A 133 16.08 1.16 6.61
C LYS A 133 16.71 0.74 7.95
N ALA A 134 15.89 0.36 8.93
CA ALA A 134 16.37 -0.05 10.25
C ALA A 134 17.08 -1.42 10.21
N VAL A 135 16.49 -2.41 9.54
CA VAL A 135 16.99 -3.81 9.55
C VAL A 135 18.07 -4.04 8.49
N SER A 136 17.97 -3.35 7.36
CA SER A 136 18.84 -3.51 6.20
C SER A 136 19.18 -2.15 5.57
N PRO A 137 19.96 -1.29 6.27
CA PRO A 137 20.24 0.10 5.85
C PRO A 137 20.95 0.24 4.51
N LYS A 138 21.53 -0.84 3.97
CA LYS A 138 22.19 -0.88 2.65
C LYS A 138 21.25 -1.29 1.52
N THR A 139 20.02 -1.72 1.82
CA THR A 139 19.02 -2.07 0.82
C THR A 139 18.51 -0.80 0.15
N ARG A 140 18.60 -0.75 -1.19
CA ARG A 140 17.96 0.32 -1.97
C ARG A 140 16.46 0.07 -2.09
N ILE A 141 15.67 1.12 -1.94
CA ILE A 141 14.21 1.04 -1.97
C ILE A 141 13.73 1.82 -3.19
N TYR A 142 12.92 1.16 -4.00
CA TYR A 142 12.25 1.71 -5.17
C TYR A 142 10.75 1.55 -4.98
N LEU A 143 10.04 2.66 -4.81
CA LEU A 143 8.57 2.66 -4.82
C LEU A 143 8.10 2.79 -6.25
N GLU A 144 7.32 1.82 -6.72
CA GLU A 144 6.74 1.86 -8.05
C GLU A 144 5.36 2.53 -7.99
N SER A 145 4.99 3.25 -9.05
CA SER A 145 3.64 3.78 -9.16
C SER A 145 2.60 2.67 -9.30
N ALA A 146 1.45 2.85 -8.67
CA ALA A 146 0.30 1.98 -8.89
C ALA A 146 -0.18 2.11 -10.33
N LEU A 147 -0.57 0.98 -10.92
CA LEU A 147 -0.98 0.89 -12.32
C LEU A 147 -2.44 1.30 -12.51
N PRO A 148 -2.81 1.79 -13.72
CA PRO A 148 -4.20 2.05 -14.06
C PRO A 148 -5.01 0.76 -14.10
N ILE A 149 -6.32 0.88 -13.88
CA ILE A 149 -7.29 -0.21 -14.03
C ILE A 149 -8.13 0.06 -15.27
N ASN A 150 -8.19 -0.90 -16.19
CA ASN A 150 -9.19 -0.87 -17.25
C ASN A 150 -10.54 -1.35 -16.71
N GLU A 151 -11.34 -0.41 -16.19
CA GLU A 151 -12.62 -0.74 -15.55
C GLU A 151 -13.64 -1.40 -16.49
N THR A 152 -13.50 -1.22 -17.82
CA THR A 152 -14.37 -1.85 -18.82
C THR A 152 -14.18 -3.36 -18.92
N MET A 153 -13.00 -3.86 -18.52
CA MET A 153 -12.65 -5.28 -18.54
C MET A 153 -12.94 -5.99 -17.20
N THR A 154 -13.46 -5.29 -16.21
CA THR A 154 -13.78 -5.85 -14.89
C THR A 154 -15.30 -6.00 -14.74
N SER A 155 -15.76 -7.06 -14.07
CA SER A 155 -17.19 -7.29 -13.84
C SER A 155 -17.62 -6.96 -12.41
N GLU A 156 -16.66 -6.93 -11.49
CA GLU A 156 -16.88 -6.89 -10.06
C GLU A 156 -17.20 -5.47 -9.58
N PRO A 157 -18.25 -5.26 -8.76
CA PRO A 157 -18.64 -3.92 -8.33
C PRO A 157 -17.56 -3.14 -7.57
N TYR A 158 -16.64 -3.83 -6.89
CA TYR A 158 -15.61 -3.18 -6.08
C TYR A 158 -14.52 -2.48 -6.91
N THR A 159 -14.36 -2.85 -8.19
CA THR A 159 -13.37 -2.26 -9.10
C THR A 159 -13.84 -0.95 -9.73
N LYS A 160 -15.14 -0.65 -9.69
CA LYS A 160 -15.74 0.49 -10.37
C LYS A 160 -15.44 1.82 -9.67
N GLY A 161 -15.08 2.83 -10.47
CA GLY A 161 -14.67 4.15 -10.01
C GLY A 161 -13.33 4.16 -9.26
N ARG A 162 -12.53 3.10 -9.37
CA ARG A 162 -11.24 2.97 -8.67
C ARG A 162 -10.10 3.53 -9.50
N ASN A 163 -10.14 3.44 -10.82
CA ASN A 163 -9.11 4.00 -11.68
C ASN A 163 -8.92 5.50 -11.45
N ALA A 164 -10.01 6.24 -11.22
CA ALA A 164 -9.99 7.67 -10.90
C ALA A 164 -9.20 8.02 -9.61
N LEU A 165 -8.96 7.05 -8.73
CA LEU A 165 -8.24 7.24 -7.48
C LEU A 165 -6.73 6.98 -7.60
N VAL A 166 -6.30 6.28 -8.67
CA VAL A 166 -4.89 5.93 -8.92
C VAL A 166 -3.97 7.16 -8.97
N PRO A 167 -4.33 8.27 -9.66
CA PRO A 167 -3.48 9.45 -9.69
C PRO A 167 -3.22 10.05 -8.30
N LYS A 168 -4.23 10.06 -7.42
CA LYS A 168 -4.08 10.56 -6.04
C LYS A 168 -3.12 9.65 -5.25
N LEU A 169 -3.26 8.33 -5.36
CA LEU A 169 -2.37 7.37 -4.70
C LEU A 169 -0.91 7.56 -5.18
N ASN A 170 -0.69 7.66 -6.48
CA ASN A 170 0.63 7.85 -7.07
C ASN A 170 1.29 9.16 -6.63
N LYS A 171 0.52 10.24 -6.56
CA LYS A 171 1.01 11.51 -6.02
C LYS A 171 1.48 11.36 -4.56
N MET A 172 0.68 10.70 -3.71
CA MET A 172 1.04 10.48 -2.31
C MET A 172 2.24 9.55 -2.15
N LEU A 173 2.40 8.53 -3.00
CA LEU A 173 3.58 7.67 -3.03
C LEU A 173 4.84 8.44 -3.44
N GLN A 174 4.73 9.33 -4.43
CA GLN A 174 5.82 10.20 -4.86
C GLN A 174 6.23 11.18 -3.75
N GLU A 175 5.28 11.77 -3.05
CA GLU A 175 5.52 12.64 -1.89
C GLU A 175 6.20 11.85 -0.76
N LEU A 176 5.68 10.67 -0.41
CA LEU A 176 6.29 9.80 0.59
C LEU A 176 7.73 9.40 0.21
N ALA A 177 8.00 9.13 -1.07
CA ALA A 177 9.33 8.79 -1.53
C ALA A 177 10.33 9.94 -1.29
N LYS A 178 9.90 11.20 -1.51
CA LYS A 178 10.70 12.39 -1.19
C LYS A 178 10.91 12.54 0.30
N GLU A 179 9.85 12.42 1.11
CA GLU A 179 9.92 12.48 2.58
C GLU A 179 10.91 11.46 3.15
N GLU A 180 10.83 10.22 2.67
CA GLU A 180 11.66 9.11 3.12
C GLU A 180 12.97 9.00 2.32
N GLN A 181 13.29 9.92 1.42
CA GLN A 181 14.55 9.90 0.64
C GLN A 181 14.81 8.54 -0.06
N VAL A 182 13.77 7.96 -0.65
CA VAL A 182 13.85 6.74 -1.46
C VAL A 182 13.49 7.06 -2.91
N THR A 183 13.83 6.16 -3.84
CA THR A 183 13.52 6.37 -5.26
C THR A 183 12.06 6.07 -5.53
N TYR A 184 11.38 6.97 -6.24
CA TYR A 184 10.08 6.71 -6.87
C TYR A 184 10.30 6.41 -8.35
N ILE A 185 9.68 5.36 -8.86
CA ILE A 185 9.71 4.98 -10.28
C ILE A 185 8.30 5.13 -10.82
N ASP A 186 8.13 6.06 -11.76
CA ASP A 186 6.85 6.25 -12.42
C ASP A 186 6.73 5.39 -13.68
N ILE A 187 6.01 4.28 -13.55
CA ILE A 187 5.70 3.36 -14.66
C ILE A 187 4.26 3.49 -15.15
N CYS A 188 3.39 4.16 -14.39
CA CYS A 188 1.96 4.33 -14.69
C CYS A 188 1.71 4.93 -16.09
N PRO A 189 2.48 5.93 -16.59
CA PRO A 189 2.27 6.46 -17.95
C PRO A 189 2.59 5.48 -19.09
N LEU A 190 3.16 4.31 -18.81
CA LEU A 190 3.47 3.28 -19.81
C LEU A 190 2.28 2.34 -20.09
N PHE A 191 1.15 2.53 -19.40
CA PHE A 191 -0.04 1.67 -19.44
C PHE A 191 -1.31 2.44 -19.76
#